data_AF-A0A661M2M7-F1
#
_entry.id   AF-A0A661M2M7-F1
#
_cell.length_a   1.000
_cell.length_b   1.000
_cell.length_c   1.000
_cell.angle_alpha   90.00
_cell.angle_beta   90.00
_cell.angle_gamma   90.00
#
_symmetry.space_group_name_H-M   'P 1'
#
loop_
_entity.id
_entity.type
_entity.pdbx_description
1 polymer ?
#
loop_
_entity_poly.entity_id
_entity_poly.type
_entity_poly.pdbx_seq_one_letter_code
_entity_poly.pdbx_strand_id
1 'polypeptide(L)'
;NLYLQQKAEAETSLASPEILHNFWRARLGSLKDEVFEVAYLDSGYKLLRDGVERLEEGTVDRATVYPRRVMEAALRKGAAILVFAHNHTNGNVSPSEQDKVLTKALILAASTLHIKVYDHLIISKEHVFSFREEGLL
;
A
#
# COMPACT_ATOMS: atom_id res chain seq x y z
N ASN A 1 8.31 19.91 -10.54
CA ASN A 1 7.14 20.71 -10.14
C ASN A 1 6.14 19.75 -9.52
N LEU A 2 5.97 19.80 -8.19
CA LEU A 2 5.15 18.84 -7.41
C LEU A 2 3.71 18.71 -7.94
N TYR A 3 3.15 19.79 -8.49
CA TYR A 3 1.81 19.84 -9.07
C TYR A 3 1.66 18.99 -10.34
N LEU A 4 2.68 18.95 -11.21
CA LEU A 4 2.66 18.13 -12.42
C LEU A 4 2.81 16.63 -12.11
N GLN A 5 3.54 16.31 -11.03
CA GLN A 5 3.76 14.95 -10.55
C GLN A 5 2.47 14.37 -9.94
N GLN A 6 1.79 15.13 -9.08
CA GLN A 6 0.47 14.78 -8.54
C GLN A 6 -0.60 14.61 -9.63
N LYS A 7 -0.55 15.42 -10.70
CA LYS A 7 -1.51 15.34 -11.81
C LYS A 7 -1.27 14.11 -12.70
N ALA A 8 -0.02 13.75 -12.96
CA ALA A 8 0.33 12.55 -13.71
C ALA A 8 0.04 11.24 -12.93
N GLU A 9 0.22 11.27 -11.60
CA GLU A 9 -0.15 10.17 -10.68
C GLU A 9 -1.68 9.91 -10.65
N ALA A 10 -2.50 10.95 -10.85
CA ALA A 10 -3.96 10.84 -10.87
C ALA A 10 -4.54 10.28 -12.19
N GLU A 11 -3.82 10.41 -13.32
CA GLU A 11 -4.29 9.92 -14.64
C GLU A 11 -3.80 8.52 -14.99
N THR A 12 -2.70 8.07 -14.37
CA THR A 12 -2.07 6.78 -14.65
C THR A 12 -2.73 5.66 -13.84
N SER A 13 -3.24 4.65 -14.53
CA SER A 13 -3.77 3.45 -13.88
C SER A 13 -2.63 2.61 -13.27
N LEU A 14 -2.78 2.21 -12.01
CA LEU A 14 -1.85 1.36 -11.28
C LEU A 14 -2.16 -0.14 -11.47
N ALA A 15 -2.87 -0.51 -12.53
CA ALA A 15 -3.25 -1.90 -12.80
C ALA A 15 -2.06 -2.80 -13.19
N SER A 16 -1.00 -2.25 -13.80
CA SER A 16 0.18 -3.04 -14.16
C SER A 16 1.08 -3.25 -12.93
N PRO A 17 1.54 -4.50 -12.64
CA PRO A 17 2.53 -4.73 -11.59
C PRO A 17 3.78 -3.85 -11.73
N GLU A 18 4.28 -3.65 -12.95
CA GLU A 18 5.44 -2.80 -13.20
C GLU A 18 5.19 -1.34 -12.77
N ILE A 19 4.04 -0.78 -13.16
CA ILE A 19 3.66 0.60 -12.80
C ILE A 19 3.48 0.70 -11.28
N LEU A 20 2.81 -0.28 -10.68
CA LEU A 20 2.57 -0.32 -9.23
C LEU A 20 3.89 -0.41 -8.45
N HIS A 21 4.80 -1.31 -8.85
CA HIS A 21 6.11 -1.47 -8.21
C HIS A 21 6.95 -0.20 -8.36
N ASN A 22 6.96 0.42 -9.54
CA ASN A 22 7.70 1.66 -9.77
C ASN A 22 7.14 2.83 -8.94
N PHE A 23 5.80 2.94 -8.84
CA PHE A 23 5.12 3.91 -8.00
C PHE A 23 5.55 3.78 -6.53
N TRP A 24 5.48 2.57 -5.96
CA TRP A 24 5.84 2.35 -4.57
C TRP A 24 7.34 2.41 -4.30
N ARG A 25 8.19 1.97 -5.23
CA ARG A 25 9.65 2.11 -5.11
C ARG A 25 10.08 3.57 -5.09
N ALA A 26 9.50 4.41 -5.97
CA ALA A 26 9.78 5.85 -5.98
C ALA A 26 9.37 6.53 -4.67
N ARG A 27 8.32 6.03 -4.02
CA ARG A 27 7.74 6.62 -2.80
C ARG A 27 8.39 6.15 -1.50
N LEU A 28 8.66 4.85 -1.38
CA LEU A 28 9.11 4.22 -0.13
C LEU A 28 10.58 3.75 -0.17
N GLY A 29 11.12 3.45 -1.35
CA GLY A 29 12.41 2.74 -1.48
C GLY A 29 13.64 3.51 -1.01
N SER A 30 13.54 4.82 -0.79
CA SER A 30 14.64 5.67 -0.28
C SER A 30 14.41 6.20 1.14
N LEU A 31 13.30 5.83 1.78
CA LEU A 31 13.00 6.25 3.14
C LEU A 31 13.97 5.59 4.13
N LYS A 32 14.39 6.39 5.13
CA LYS A 32 15.33 5.95 6.17
C LYS A 32 14.64 5.26 7.34
N ASP A 33 13.34 5.47 7.47
CA ASP A 33 12.48 4.88 8.49
C ASP A 33 11.50 3.92 7.81
N GLU A 34 11.06 2.91 8.55
CA GLU A 34 9.99 2.03 8.09
C GLU A 34 8.65 2.78 8.14
N VAL A 35 7.93 2.73 7.03
CA VAL A 35 6.67 3.42 6.82
C VAL A 35 5.69 2.44 6.18
N PHE A 36 4.49 2.37 6.74
CA PHE A 36 3.38 1.61 6.17
C PHE A 36 2.36 2.59 5.57
N GLU A 37 2.01 2.41 4.31
CA GLU A 37 1.06 3.24 3.59
C GLU A 37 -0.01 2.41 2.88
N VAL A 38 -1.12 3.06 2.55
CA VAL A 38 -2.21 2.50 1.75
C VAL A 38 -2.55 3.43 0.59
N ALA A 39 -2.74 2.87 -0.59
CA ALA A 39 -3.34 3.55 -1.73
C ALA A 39 -4.82 3.14 -1.87
N TYR A 40 -5.67 4.15 -2.04
CA TYR A 40 -7.11 4.06 -2.27
C TYR A 40 -7.38 4.33 -3.75
N LEU A 41 -7.86 3.32 -4.47
CA LEU A 41 -8.09 3.41 -5.91
C LEU A 41 -9.58 3.24 -6.24
N ASP A 42 -9.98 3.81 -7.38
CA ASP A 42 -11.25 3.50 -8.02
C ASP A 42 -11.25 2.10 -8.68
N SER A 43 -12.36 1.70 -9.28
CA SER A 43 -12.49 0.41 -9.98
C SER A 43 -11.64 0.29 -11.25
N GLY A 44 -11.13 1.41 -11.76
CA GLY A 44 -10.18 1.49 -12.88
C GLY A 44 -8.71 1.49 -12.45
N TYR A 45 -8.43 1.17 -11.18
CA TYR A 45 -7.09 1.19 -10.56
C TYR A 45 -6.43 2.57 -10.60
N LYS A 46 -7.23 3.65 -10.69
CA LYS A 46 -6.69 5.02 -10.62
C LYS A 46 -6.71 5.50 -9.19
N LEU A 47 -5.65 6.22 -8.81
CA LEU A 47 -5.54 6.80 -7.48
C LEU A 47 -6.65 7.83 -7.28
N LEU A 48 -7.38 7.70 -6.17
CA LEU A 48 -8.34 8.72 -5.78
C LEU A 48 -7.62 10.00 -5.36
N ARG A 49 -8.34 11.14 -5.34
CA ARG A 49 -7.77 12.39 -4.85
C ARG A 49 -7.32 12.23 -3.39
N ASP A 50 -6.09 12.65 -3.10
CA ASP A 50 -5.42 12.42 -1.81
C ASP A 50 -5.45 10.91 -1.44
N GLY A 51 -5.30 10.06 -2.44
CA GLY A 51 -5.54 8.61 -2.38
C GLY A 51 -4.41 7.81 -1.77
N VAL A 52 -3.33 8.43 -1.28
CA VAL A 52 -2.33 7.73 -0.47
C VAL A 52 -2.36 8.26 0.96
N GLU A 53 -2.42 7.34 1.92
CA GLU A 53 -2.40 7.67 3.35
C GLU A 53 -1.28 6.89 4.02
N ARG A 54 -0.48 7.60 4.82
CA ARG A 54 0.49 6.99 5.73
C ARG A 54 -0.22 6.52 6.98
N LEU A 55 -0.10 5.23 7.28
CA LEU A 55 -0.75 4.59 8.41
C LEU A 55 0.20 4.53 9.63
N GLU A 56 1.51 4.48 9.41
CA GLU A 56 2.53 4.41 10.46
C GLU A 56 3.83 5.13 10.11
N GLU A 57 4.54 5.63 11.12
CA GLU A 57 5.88 6.22 11.03
C GLU A 57 6.68 5.95 12.33
N GLY A 58 7.84 5.29 12.23
CA GLY A 58 8.84 5.23 13.31
C GLY A 58 9.25 3.84 13.82
N THR A 59 10.32 3.80 14.62
CA THR A 59 11.06 2.59 15.03
C THR A 59 10.59 1.91 16.32
N VAL A 60 10.53 0.57 16.24
CA VAL A 60 10.78 -0.46 17.29
C VAL A 60 9.65 -0.84 18.26
N ASP A 61 8.59 -0.07 18.47
CA ASP A 61 7.50 -0.53 19.36
C ASP A 61 6.10 -0.16 18.85
N ARG A 62 5.57 -1.01 17.96
CA ARG A 62 4.15 -1.16 17.61
C ARG A 62 3.40 0.16 17.33
N ALA A 63 3.81 0.88 16.28
CA ALA A 63 2.76 1.52 15.50
C ALA A 63 1.77 0.41 15.08
N THR A 64 0.47 0.70 15.22
CA THR A 64 -0.58 -0.31 15.00
C THR A 64 -1.50 0.14 13.88
N VAL A 65 -1.41 -0.51 12.72
CA VAL A 65 -2.37 -0.36 11.64
C VAL A 65 -3.68 -0.94 12.13
N TYR A 66 -4.69 -0.08 12.27
CA TYR A 66 -6.02 -0.50 12.68
C TYR A 66 -6.88 -0.72 11.43
N PRO A 67 -7.29 -1.97 11.09
CA PRO A 67 -8.12 -2.23 9.92
C PRO A 67 -9.38 -1.37 9.88
N ARG A 68 -10.02 -1.12 11.03
CA ARG A 68 -11.21 -0.24 11.13
C ARG A 68 -10.97 1.17 10.57
N ARG A 69 -9.79 1.76 10.81
CA ARG A 69 -9.47 3.12 10.34
C ARG A 69 -9.20 3.12 8.85
N VAL A 70 -8.51 2.10 8.35
CA VAL A 70 -8.27 1.91 6.92
C VAL A 70 -9.61 1.78 6.18
N MET A 71 -10.54 0.97 6.71
CA MET A 71 -11.87 0.77 6.11
C MET A 71 -12.73 2.04 6.15
N GLU A 72 -12.74 2.77 7.27
CA GLU A 72 -13.43 4.06 7.38
C GLU A 72 -12.94 5.05 6.32
N ALA A 73 -11.62 5.17 6.16
CA ALA A 73 -11.02 6.03 5.14
C ALA A 73 -11.33 5.55 3.72
N ALA A 74 -11.31 4.24 3.46
CA ALA A 74 -11.66 3.64 2.18
C ALA A 74 -13.10 4.00 1.77
N LEU A 75 -14.06 3.80 2.68
CA LEU A 75 -15.47 4.12 2.46
C LEU A 75 -15.68 5.62 2.23
N ARG A 76 -15.05 6.48 3.06
CA ARG A 76 -15.15 7.93 2.93
C ARG A 76 -14.62 8.44 1.59
N LYS A 77 -13.57 7.81 1.07
CA LYS A 77 -12.96 8.16 -0.22
C LYS A 77 -13.70 7.55 -1.42
N GLY A 78 -14.57 6.55 -1.20
CA GLY A 78 -15.21 5.79 -2.27
C GLY A 78 -14.25 4.82 -2.96
N ALA A 79 -13.29 4.26 -2.22
CA ALA A 79 -12.33 3.31 -2.75
C ALA A 79 -12.98 1.97 -3.09
N ALA A 80 -12.74 1.49 -4.30
CA ALA A 80 -13.09 0.13 -4.71
C ALA A 80 -11.94 -0.84 -4.51
N ILE A 81 -10.70 -0.34 -4.51
CA ILE A 81 -9.48 -1.13 -4.45
C ILE A 81 -8.49 -0.51 -3.46
N LEU A 82 -7.81 -1.35 -2.69
CA LEU A 82 -6.73 -0.99 -1.77
C LEU A 82 -5.43 -1.65 -2.23
N VAL A 83 -4.33 -0.92 -2.11
CA VAL A 83 -2.97 -1.48 -2.17
C VAL A 83 -2.24 -1.07 -0.91
N PHE A 84 -1.66 -2.04 -0.21
CA PHE A 84 -0.80 -1.77 0.93
C PHE A 84 0.65 -1.80 0.50
N ALA A 85 1.49 -0.98 1.12
CA ALA A 85 2.92 -1.08 0.95
C ALA A 85 3.68 -0.59 2.18
N HIS A 86 4.80 -1.25 2.48
CA HIS A 86 5.77 -0.76 3.45
C HIS A 86 7.19 -1.01 3.00
N ASN A 87 8.14 -0.27 3.56
CA ASN A 87 9.57 -0.50 3.32
C ASN A 87 10.25 -1.21 4.48
N HIS A 88 11.20 -2.07 4.16
CA HIS A 88 12.20 -2.56 5.10
C HIS A 88 13.53 -1.85 4.84
N THR A 89 14.01 -1.11 5.84
CA THR A 89 15.25 -0.31 5.71
C THR A 89 16.52 -1.17 5.67
N ASN A 90 16.42 -2.42 6.13
CA ASN A 90 17.50 -3.41 6.12
C ASN A 90 17.77 -4.06 4.74
N GLY A 91 16.95 -3.75 3.73
CA GLY A 91 17.09 -4.26 2.36
C GLY A 91 16.43 -5.61 2.08
N ASN A 92 16.06 -6.38 3.10
CA ASN A 92 15.36 -7.66 2.95
C ASN A 92 13.85 -7.43 2.78
N VAL A 93 13.29 -7.87 1.65
CA VAL A 93 11.85 -7.71 1.35
C VAL A 93 11.00 -8.92 1.75
N SER A 94 11.57 -9.90 2.46
CA SER A 94 10.81 -11.04 2.96
C SER A 94 9.80 -10.61 4.04
N PRO A 95 8.53 -11.04 3.99
CA PRO A 95 7.53 -10.67 4.98
C PRO A 95 7.79 -11.31 6.34
N SER A 96 7.68 -10.53 7.39
CA SER A 96 7.60 -11.01 8.76
C SER A 96 6.26 -11.74 9.02
N GLU A 97 6.15 -12.45 10.14
CA GLU A 97 4.87 -13.04 10.55
C GLU A 97 3.84 -11.95 10.89
N GLN A 98 4.29 -10.81 11.41
CA GLN A 98 3.44 -9.65 11.69
C GLN A 98 2.84 -9.09 10.40
N ASP A 99 3.63 -8.97 9.33
CA ASP A 99 3.14 -8.53 8.01
C ASP A 99 2.04 -9.45 7.50
N LYS A 100 2.25 -10.76 7.58
CA LYS A 100 1.27 -11.77 7.14
C LYS A 100 -0.02 -11.69 7.95
N VAL A 101 0.07 -11.57 9.27
CA VAL A 101 -1.10 -11.45 10.16
C VAL A 101 -1.88 -10.17 9.86
N LEU A 102 -1.19 -9.03 9.74
CA LEU A 102 -1.82 -7.75 9.42
C LEU A 102 -2.52 -7.80 8.05
N THR A 103 -1.83 -8.34 7.04
CA THR A 103 -2.36 -8.50 5.67
C THR A 103 -3.67 -9.29 5.68
N LYS A 104 -3.70 -10.44 6.37
CA LYS A 104 -4.91 -11.27 6.50
C LYS A 104 -6.06 -10.51 7.18
N ALA A 105 -5.77 -9.74 8.22
CA ALA A 105 -6.79 -8.95 8.92
C ALA A 105 -7.37 -7.84 8.02
N LEU A 106 -6.52 -7.17 7.22
CA LEU A 106 -6.94 -6.15 6.27
C LEU A 106 -7.78 -6.73 5.13
N ILE A 107 -7.38 -7.89 4.57
CA ILE A 107 -8.14 -8.60 3.54
C ILE A 107 -9.52 -8.99 4.06
N LEU A 108 -9.57 -9.62 5.23
CA LEU A 108 -10.84 -10.02 5.84
C LEU A 108 -11.76 -8.81 6.02
N ALA A 109 -11.27 -7.72 6.61
CA ALA A 109 -12.06 -6.51 6.81
C ALA A 109 -12.56 -5.92 5.47
N ALA A 110 -11.67 -5.76 4.48
CA ALA A 110 -12.01 -5.20 3.18
C ALA A 110 -13.05 -6.03 2.42
N SER A 111 -12.92 -7.37 2.48
CA SER A 111 -13.86 -8.29 1.83
C SER A 111 -15.29 -8.17 2.37
N THR A 112 -15.48 -7.92 3.68
CA THR A 112 -16.83 -7.71 4.25
C THR A 112 -17.53 -6.47 3.69
N LEU A 113 -16.76 -5.52 3.14
CA LEU A 113 -17.23 -4.28 2.54
C LEU A 113 -17.22 -4.32 1.00
N HIS A 114 -16.89 -5.47 0.40
CA HIS A 114 -16.70 -5.62 -1.05
C HIS A 114 -15.63 -4.69 -1.64
N ILE A 115 -14.61 -4.36 -0.83
CA ILE A 115 -13.44 -3.60 -1.27
C ILE A 115 -12.32 -4.60 -1.57
N LYS A 116 -11.74 -4.52 -2.76
CA LYS A 116 -10.68 -5.42 -3.20
C LYS A 116 -9.34 -5.01 -2.59
N VAL A 117 -8.62 -5.91 -1.93
CA VAL A 117 -7.17 -5.73 -1.72
C VAL A 117 -6.46 -6.25 -2.97
N TYR A 118 -5.79 -5.36 -3.70
CA TYR A 118 -5.12 -5.72 -4.94
C TYR A 118 -3.73 -6.30 -4.70
N ASP A 119 -2.98 -5.71 -3.79
CA ASP A 119 -1.69 -6.23 -3.38
C ASP A 119 -1.26 -5.71 -2.00
N HIS A 120 -0.26 -6.38 -1.43
CA HIS A 120 0.57 -5.85 -0.37
C HIS A 120 2.03 -5.97 -0.82
N LEU A 121 2.74 -4.83 -0.88
CA LEU A 121 4.12 -4.77 -1.35
C LEU A 121 5.11 -4.46 -0.23
N ILE A 122 6.20 -5.22 -0.17
CA ILE A 122 7.35 -4.89 0.67
C ILE A 122 8.45 -4.33 -0.21
N ILE A 123 8.86 -3.11 0.08
CA ILE A 123 9.75 -2.32 -0.75
C ILE A 123 11.13 -2.23 -0.09
N SER A 124 12.18 -2.48 -0.86
CA SER A 124 13.51 -1.99 -0.56
C SER A 124 14.00 -1.10 -1.70
N LYS A 125 15.22 -0.57 -1.57
CA LYS A 125 15.82 0.27 -2.61
C LYS A 125 15.93 -0.46 -3.96
N GLU A 126 16.19 -1.77 -3.92
CA GLU A 126 16.51 -2.57 -5.10
C GLU A 126 15.42 -3.61 -5.43
N HIS A 127 14.68 -4.07 -4.43
CA HIS A 127 13.75 -5.18 -4.58
C HIS A 127 12.32 -4.77 -4.18
N VAL A 128 11.35 -5.48 -4.75
CA VAL A 128 9.93 -5.40 -4.38
C VAL A 128 9.45 -6.84 -4.21
N PHE A 129 8.83 -7.12 -3.07
CA PHE A 129 8.10 -8.36 -2.83
C PHE A 129 6.60 -8.07 -2.99
N SER A 130 5.89 -8.91 -3.74
CA SER A 130 4.44 -8.85 -3.90
C SER A 130 3.79 -10.05 -3.23
N PHE A 131 2.91 -9.80 -2.26
CA PHE A 131 2.11 -10.87 -1.66
C PHE A 131 1.23 -11.56 -2.72
N ARG A 132 0.75 -10.81 -3.73
CA ARG A 132 -0.05 -11.38 -4.82
C ARG A 132 0.75 -12.34 -5.69
N GLU A 133 1.93 -11.92 -6.15
CA GLU A 133 2.78 -12.73 -7.04
C GLU A 133 3.27 -14.01 -6.35
N GLU A 134 3.46 -13.94 -5.03
CA GLU A 134 3.89 -15.05 -4.19
C GLU A 134 2.73 -15.94 -3.67
N GLY A 135 1.48 -15.62 -4.05
CA GLY A 135 0.30 -16.42 -3.69
C GLY A 135 -0.10 -16.35 -2.21
N LEU A 136 0.16 -15.22 -1.54
CA LEU A 136 -0.08 -15.00 -0.11
C LEU A 136 -1.33 -14.14 0.21
N LEU A 137 -2.11 -13.75 -0.80
CA LEU A 137 -3.38 -13.02 -0.65
C LEU A 137 -4.61 -13.93 -0.66
#